data_AF-A0A453P0A3-F1
#
_entry.id   AF-A0A453P0A3-F1
#
_cell.length_a   1.000
_cell.length_b   1.000
_cell.length_c   1.000
_cell.angle_alpha   90.00
_cell.angle_beta   90.00
_cell.angle_gamma   90.00
#
_symmetry.space_group_name_H-M   'P 1'
#
loop_
_entity.id
_entity.type
_entity.pdbx_description
1 polymer ?
#
loop_
_entity_poly.entity_id
_entity_poly.type
_entity_poly.pdbx_seq_one_letter_code
_entity_poly.pdbx_strand_id
1 'polypeptide(L)'
;MLRHLPSFPAECAASVIPAYIPIIERRKDTPFTEDHRAWQQLRRGRYVEFNLVYDRGTTFGLKTGGRIESILVSLPLTARWEYDHKPQEGTEEWKLLDVCINPKEWI
;
A
#
# COMPACT_ATOMS: atom_id res chain seq x y z
N MET A 1 8.37 38.02 -9.80
CA MET A 1 8.11 37.32 -8.52
C MET A 1 7.21 36.13 -8.85
N LEU A 2 7.58 34.89 -8.46
CA LEU A 2 6.99 33.57 -8.81
C LEU A 2 7.58 32.85 -10.06
N ARG A 3 8.71 32.14 -9.88
CA ARG A 3 9.26 31.16 -10.86
C ARG A 3 9.76 29.84 -10.22
N HIS A 4 9.33 29.50 -9.00
CA HIS A 4 9.91 28.36 -8.25
C HIS A 4 8.91 27.36 -7.65
N LEU A 5 7.61 27.44 -7.95
CA LEU A 5 6.61 26.52 -7.37
C LEU A 5 6.43 25.13 -8.04
N PRO A 6 6.75 24.86 -9.32
CA PRO A 6 6.45 23.55 -9.92
C PRO A 6 7.48 22.46 -9.61
N SER A 7 8.64 22.77 -9.00
CA SER A 7 9.73 21.80 -8.91
C SER A 7 9.46 20.72 -7.85
N PHE A 8 8.95 21.08 -6.67
CA PHE A 8 8.82 20.12 -5.57
C PHE A 8 7.89 18.92 -5.86
N PRO A 9 6.64 19.08 -6.37
CA PRO A 9 5.81 17.93 -6.74
C PRO A 9 6.42 17.09 -7.88
N ALA A 10 7.08 17.74 -8.84
CA ALA A 10 7.76 17.06 -9.95
C ALA A 10 8.96 16.24 -9.45
N GLU A 11 9.75 16.79 -8.53
CA GLU A 11 10.86 16.10 -7.86
C GLU A 11 10.36 14.91 -7.04
N CYS A 12 9.26 15.06 -6.29
CA CYS A 12 8.64 13.96 -5.56
C CYS A 12 8.22 12.83 -6.49
N ALA A 13 7.51 13.15 -7.59
CA ALA A 13 7.09 12.15 -8.57
C ALA A 13 8.29 11.48 -9.25
N ALA A 14 9.31 12.24 -9.62
CA ALA A 14 10.55 11.74 -10.22
C ALA A 14 11.34 10.83 -9.27
N SER A 15 11.19 10.99 -7.95
CA SER A 15 11.87 10.18 -6.94
C SER A 15 11.28 8.78 -6.74
N VAL A 16 10.03 8.54 -7.15
CA VAL A 16 9.32 7.26 -6.90
C VAL A 16 10.01 6.10 -7.62
N ILE A 17 10.33 6.27 -8.91
CA ILE A 17 10.97 5.24 -9.73
C ILE A 17 12.35 4.84 -9.16
N PRO A 18 13.31 5.76 -8.95
CA PRO A 18 14.62 5.41 -8.43
C PRO A 18 14.57 4.85 -6.99
N ALA A 19 13.55 5.21 -6.19
CA ALA A 19 13.38 4.62 -4.86
C ALA A 19 12.79 3.19 -4.91
N TYR A 20 11.81 2.94 -5.77
CA TYR A 20 11.02 1.71 -5.74
C TYR A 20 11.53 0.60 -6.67
N ILE A 21 12.04 0.94 -7.86
CA ILE A 21 12.54 -0.06 -8.82
C ILE A 21 13.65 -0.94 -8.24
N PRO A 22 14.66 -0.41 -7.52
CA PRO A 22 15.70 -1.25 -6.91
C PRO A 22 15.16 -2.25 -5.86
N ILE A 23 14.02 -1.95 -5.23
CA ILE A 23 13.35 -2.88 -4.31
C ILE A 23 12.72 -4.02 -5.11
N ILE A 24 12.03 -3.72 -6.21
CA ILE A 24 11.43 -4.73 -7.08
C ILE A 24 12.50 -5.63 -7.67
N GLU A 25 13.55 -5.07 -8.28
CA GLU A 25 14.61 -5.85 -8.94
C GLU A 25 15.29 -6.83 -7.99
N ARG A 26 15.50 -6.40 -6.74
CA ARG A 26 16.09 -7.23 -5.68
C ARG A 26 15.16 -8.33 -5.15
N ARG A 27 13.84 -8.13 -5.22
CA ARG A 27 12.86 -9.00 -4.53
C ARG A 27 11.97 -9.82 -5.46
N LYS A 28 11.88 -9.48 -6.75
CA LYS A 28 10.97 -10.13 -7.71
C LYS A 28 11.14 -11.65 -7.81
N ASP A 29 12.37 -12.15 -7.63
CA ASP A 29 12.71 -13.58 -7.73
C ASP A 29 12.83 -14.25 -6.34
N THR A 30 12.47 -13.55 -5.26
CA THR A 30 12.52 -14.13 -3.90
C THR A 30 11.49 -15.26 -3.80
N PRO A 31 11.89 -16.49 -3.44
CA PRO A 31 10.96 -17.59 -3.25
C PRO A 31 9.91 -17.27 -2.18
N PHE A 32 8.67 -17.68 -2.39
CA PHE A 32 7.60 -17.54 -1.42
C PHE A 32 6.82 -18.84 -1.30
N THR A 33 6.19 -19.03 -0.14
CA THR A 33 5.31 -20.17 0.15
C THR A 33 3.85 -19.76 -0.01
N GLU A 34 2.94 -20.74 0.01
CA GLU A 34 1.51 -20.45 0.05
C GLU A 34 1.11 -19.66 1.31
N ASP A 35 1.80 -19.85 2.44
CA ASP A 35 1.58 -19.07 3.66
C ASP A 35 1.91 -17.59 3.47
N HIS A 36 3.03 -17.28 2.78
CA HIS A 36 3.37 -15.89 2.43
C HIS A 36 2.30 -15.27 1.52
N ARG A 37 1.74 -16.06 0.59
CA ARG A 37 0.65 -15.62 -0.29
C ARG A 37 -0.64 -15.40 0.50
N ALA A 38 -1.00 -16.28 1.41
CA ALA A 38 -2.15 -16.11 2.29
C ALA A 38 -2.02 -14.85 3.14
N TRP A 39 -0.84 -14.61 3.72
CA TRP A 39 -0.53 -13.38 4.44
C TRP A 39 -0.65 -12.13 3.56
N GLN A 40 -0.11 -12.16 2.34
CA GLN A 40 -0.27 -11.06 1.39
C GLN A 40 -1.74 -10.73 1.11
N GLN A 41 -2.60 -11.73 1.00
CA GLN A 41 -4.03 -11.55 0.75
C GLN A 41 -4.74 -10.88 1.93
N LEU A 42 -4.37 -11.22 3.17
CA LEU A 42 -4.85 -10.53 4.36
C LEU A 42 -4.41 -9.07 4.41
N ARG A 43 -3.16 -8.79 4.03
CA ARG A 43 -2.66 -7.40 3.94
C ARG A 43 -3.35 -6.60 2.85
N ARG A 44 -3.67 -7.23 1.72
CA ARG A 44 -4.49 -6.63 0.65
C ARG A 44 -5.92 -6.32 1.12
N GLY A 45 -6.50 -7.15 1.99
CA GLY A 45 -7.79 -6.84 2.64
C GLY A 45 -7.76 -5.52 3.43
N ARG A 46 -6.68 -5.26 4.18
CA ARG A 46 -6.50 -3.97 4.88
C ARG A 46 -6.31 -2.79 3.93
N TYR A 47 -5.66 -3.00 2.78
CA TYR A 47 -5.54 -1.97 1.74
C TYR A 47 -6.91 -1.60 1.14
N VAL A 48 -7.76 -2.60 0.90
CA VAL A 48 -9.16 -2.39 0.46
C VAL A 48 -9.94 -1.61 1.51
N GLU A 49 -9.85 -1.98 2.79
CA GLU A 49 -10.51 -1.25 3.88
C GLU A 49 -10.07 0.21 3.92
N PHE A 50 -8.77 0.48 3.79
CA PHE A 50 -8.26 1.84 3.78
C PHE A 50 -8.87 2.67 2.63
N ASN A 51 -8.82 2.16 1.41
CA ASN A 51 -9.32 2.90 0.24
C ASN A 51 -10.83 3.14 0.31
N LEU A 52 -11.61 2.16 0.79
CA LEU A 52 -13.07 2.28 0.81
C LEU A 52 -13.60 3.05 2.02
N VAL A 53 -12.90 3.04 3.16
CA VAL A 53 -13.40 3.62 4.41
C VAL A 53 -12.73 4.96 4.74
N TYR A 54 -11.44 5.12 4.46
CA TYR A 54 -10.65 6.25 4.95
C TYR A 54 -10.12 7.16 3.84
N ASP A 55 -9.84 6.64 2.64
CA ASP A 55 -9.33 7.48 1.55
C ASP A 55 -10.40 8.49 1.08
N ARG A 56 -10.07 9.77 1.30
CA ARG A 56 -10.96 10.89 0.95
C ARG A 56 -11.13 11.01 -0.56
N GLY A 57 -10.09 10.70 -1.33
CA GLY A 57 -10.13 10.78 -2.80
C GLY A 57 -11.13 9.78 -3.38
N THR A 58 -11.03 8.52 -2.95
CA THR A 58 -11.98 7.45 -3.30
C THR A 58 -13.39 7.80 -2.85
N THR A 59 -13.58 8.17 -1.59
CA THR A 59 -14.91 8.54 -1.05
C THR A 59 -15.54 9.69 -1.83
N PHE A 60 -14.77 10.73 -2.13
CA PHE A 60 -15.24 11.88 -2.90
C PHE A 60 -15.62 11.49 -4.33
N GLY A 61 -14.75 10.76 -5.03
CA GLY A 61 -14.99 10.34 -6.42
C GLY A 61 -16.23 9.45 -6.56
N LEU A 62 -16.44 8.53 -5.61
CA LEU A 62 -17.63 7.67 -5.59
C LEU A 62 -18.91 8.46 -5.32
N LYS A 63 -18.87 9.46 -4.42
CA LYS A 63 -20.04 10.28 -4.07
C LYS A 63 -20.40 11.32 -5.12
N THR A 64 -19.45 11.76 -5.94
CA THR A 64 -19.64 12.82 -6.94
C THR A 64 -19.86 12.30 -8.36
N GLY A 65 -19.97 10.97 -8.54
CA GLY A 65 -20.22 10.37 -9.86
C GLY A 65 -18.99 10.34 -10.77
N GLY A 66 -17.79 10.31 -10.19
CA GLY A 66 -16.54 10.12 -10.95
C GLY A 66 -16.49 8.77 -11.66
N ARG A 67 -15.51 8.59 -12.55
CA ARG A 67 -15.34 7.34 -13.31
C ARG A 67 -14.92 6.21 -12.38
N ILE A 68 -15.88 5.35 -12.03
CA ILE A 68 -15.71 4.26 -11.06
C ILE A 68 -14.49 3.38 -11.35
N GLU A 69 -14.33 2.90 -12.57
CA GLU A 69 -13.18 2.06 -12.97
C GLU A 69 -11.83 2.75 -12.79
N SER A 70 -11.76 4.08 -12.93
CA SER A 70 -10.54 4.84 -12.66
C SER A 70 -10.28 5.02 -11.16
N ILE A 71 -11.33 5.14 -10.36
CA ILE A 71 -11.23 5.30 -8.90
C ILE A 71 -10.80 3.98 -8.26
N LEU A 72 -11.40 2.88 -8.69
CA LEU A 72 -11.19 1.55 -8.11
C LEU A 72 -10.00 0.78 -8.68
N VAL A 73 -9.23 1.36 -9.61
CA VAL A 73 -7.97 0.77 -10.10
C VAL A 73 -6.94 0.53 -8.98
N SER A 74 -7.11 1.23 -7.86
CA SER A 74 -6.31 1.04 -6.65
C SER A 74 -6.58 -0.31 -5.96
N LEU A 75 -7.74 -0.94 -6.19
CA LEU A 75 -8.09 -2.19 -5.54
C LEU A 75 -7.28 -3.37 -6.13
N PRO A 76 -6.83 -4.31 -5.28
CA PRO A 76 -6.12 -5.48 -5.74
C PRO A 76 -7.05 -6.46 -6.47
N LEU A 77 -6.48 -7.27 -7.37
CA LEU A 77 -7.21 -8.33 -8.08
C LEU A 77 -7.88 -9.33 -7.11
N THR A 78 -7.20 -9.64 -6.01
CA THR A 78 -7.70 -10.53 -4.95
C THR A 78 -7.33 -9.99 -3.59
N ALA A 79 -8.20 -10.23 -2.60
CA ALA A 79 -7.99 -9.95 -1.19
C ALA A 79 -8.71 -11.00 -0.34
N ARG A 80 -8.29 -11.18 0.91
CA ARG A 80 -8.87 -12.12 1.88
C ARG A 80 -9.17 -11.43 3.20
N TRP A 81 -10.20 -11.92 3.88
CA TRP A 81 -10.51 -11.58 5.27
C TRP A 81 -10.62 -12.85 6.10
N GLU A 82 -10.14 -12.76 7.34
CA GLU A 82 -10.23 -13.82 8.33
C GLU A 82 -10.66 -13.22 9.67
N TYR A 83 -11.45 -13.98 10.41
CA TYR A 83 -11.91 -13.57 11.72
C TYR A 83 -10.76 -13.62 12.73
N ASP A 84 -10.54 -12.50 13.43
CA ASP A 84 -9.53 -12.30 14.48
C ASP A 84 -8.11 -12.85 14.17
N HIS A 85 -7.69 -12.85 12.90
CA HIS A 85 -6.37 -13.32 12.51
C HIS A 85 -5.27 -12.46 13.13
N LYS A 86 -4.39 -13.08 13.91
CA LYS A 86 -3.21 -12.45 14.52
C LYS A 86 -1.96 -13.32 14.24
N PRO A 87 -0.92 -12.76 13.59
CA PRO A 87 0.32 -13.50 13.44
C PRO A 87 0.98 -13.70 14.81
N GLN A 88 1.74 -14.78 14.95
CA GLN A 88 2.50 -15.08 16.16
C GLN A 88 3.59 -14.03 16.39
N GLU A 89 3.79 -13.59 17.64
CA GLU A 89 4.83 -12.62 17.99
C GLU A 89 6.23 -13.10 17.56
N GLY A 90 7.05 -12.16 17.09
CA GLY A 90 8.42 -12.43 16.61
C GLY A 90 8.53 -12.94 15.17
N THR A 91 7.42 -13.34 14.53
CA THR A 91 7.39 -13.68 13.09
C THR A 91 7.61 -12.45 12.21
N GLU A 92 7.92 -12.65 10.93
CA GLU A 92 8.05 -11.55 9.96
C GLU A 92 6.71 -10.83 9.74
N GLU A 93 5.61 -11.57 9.75
CA GLU A 93 4.24 -11.06 9.69
C GLU A 93 3.94 -10.14 10.87
N TRP A 94 4.32 -10.55 12.09
CA TRP A 94 4.16 -9.72 13.28
C TRP A 94 5.04 -8.47 13.22
N LYS A 95 6.29 -8.58 12.77
CA LYS A 95 7.19 -7.41 12.61
C LYS A 95 6.61 -6.36 11.67
N LEU A 96 5.93 -6.78 10.60
CA LEU A 96 5.21 -5.85 9.73
C LEU A 96 4.09 -5.13 10.49
N LEU A 97 3.30 -5.84 11.28
CA LEU A 97 2.21 -5.23 12.05
C LEU A 97 2.73 -4.26 13.11
N ASP A 98 3.78 -4.65 13.85
CA ASP A 98 4.42 -3.82 14.86
C ASP A 98 4.84 -2.47 14.26
N VAL A 99 5.47 -2.47 13.09
CA VAL A 99 5.86 -1.23 12.39
C VAL A 99 4.66 -0.37 11.97
N CYS A 100 3.53 -0.99 11.62
CA CYS A 100 2.31 -0.24 11.28
C CYS A 100 1.64 0.39 12.52
N ILE A 101 1.84 -0.20 13.71
CA ILE A 101 1.27 0.27 14.97
C ILE A 101 2.20 1.28 15.64
N ASN A 102 3.50 1.02 15.57
CA ASN A 102 4.58 1.77 16.18
C ASN A 102 5.50 2.32 15.08
N PRO A 103 5.24 3.55 14.59
CA PRO A 103 6.03 4.16 13.52
C PRO A 103 7.52 4.22 13.89
N LYS A 104 8.38 3.86 12.92
CA LYS A 104 9.84 3.89 13.08
C LYS A 104 10.46 5.05 12.33
N GLU A 105 11.58 5.57 12.86
CA GLU A 105 12.50 6.41 12.10
C GLU A 105 13.44 5.52 11.28
N TRP A 106 13.49 5.78 9.96
CA TRP A 106 14.17 4.92 8.98
C TRP A 106 15.49 5.50 8.44
N ILE A 107 15.80 6.76 8.79
CA ILE A 107 16.97 7.52 8.30
C ILE A 107 18.03 7.56 9.38
#